data_AF-A0A3C1PRE0-F1
#
_entry.id   AF-A0A3C1PRE0-F1
#
_cell.length_a   1.000
_cell.length_b   1.000
_cell.length_c   1.000
_cell.angle_alpha   90.00
_cell.angle_beta   90.00
_cell.angle_gamma   90.00
#
_symmetry.space_group_name_H-M   'P 1'
#
loop_
_entity.id
_entity.type
_entity.pdbx_description
1 polymer ?
#
loop_
_entity_poly.entity_id
_entity_poly.type
_entity_poly.pdbx_seq_one_letter_code
_entity_poly.pdbx_strand_id
1 'polypeptide(L)'
;GFLFELNLLSDVFVDSQGVYVPGALRKMYKEIYTLNDLLIAVLRLQVLGMVQTFFIDKKNNKLIISGKTEKPENYFVNLYAYLSRYFLPFQAGEVFRNIEKYPGKSIYEKLVYYLIDFIYNHTFAFKVEQIKQMERFMDLYDKQGAAEANTYLIAALKAKFVHRKMHPNLDSDTDGFIHSNFETVLKYFDIMGGKLFEIKHLSLSCDVLLRNHSQNPVLLLIKAASLLVQNPTSDLEIEQALSFFFEGIKRMKAAEPISIEDFSERIERYFEKINQYNPEFEKNLQELVEIRMISQQLAEFNASFLENYNKQYTK
;
A
#
# COMPACT_ATOMS: atom_id res chain seq x y z
N GLY A 1 -6.43 -30.27 -0.41
CA GLY A 1 -6.34 -29.85 1.01
C GLY A 1 -5.88 -28.42 1.05
N PHE A 2 -6.43 -27.58 1.92
CA PHE A 2 -6.19 -26.14 1.98
C PHE A 2 -4.69 -25.73 1.88
N LEU A 3 -3.78 -26.56 2.41
CA LEU A 3 -2.32 -26.42 2.25
C LEU A 3 -1.80 -26.54 0.81
N PHE A 4 -2.44 -27.35 -0.04
CA PHE A 4 -2.13 -27.47 -1.48
C PHE A 4 -2.58 -26.25 -2.29
N GLU A 5 -3.68 -25.61 -1.90
CA GLU A 5 -4.14 -24.35 -2.51
C GLU A 5 -3.31 -23.16 -2.03
N LEU A 6 -2.83 -23.18 -0.78
CA LEU A 6 -1.84 -22.23 -0.28
C LEU A 6 -0.46 -22.42 -0.96
N ASN A 7 -0.06 -23.65 -1.27
CA ASN A 7 1.15 -23.94 -2.06
C ASN A 7 1.09 -23.39 -3.50
N LEU A 8 -0.09 -23.09 -4.03
CA LEU A 8 -0.24 -22.40 -5.32
C LEU A 8 -0.15 -20.86 -5.19
N LEU A 9 -0.29 -20.34 -3.95
CA LEU A 9 -0.27 -18.90 -3.63
C LEU A 9 1.08 -18.43 -3.08
N SER A 10 1.84 -19.31 -2.41
CA SER A 10 3.19 -19.03 -1.94
C SER A 10 4.22 -19.59 -2.92
N ASP A 11 4.78 -18.72 -3.78
CA ASP A 11 5.85 -19.01 -4.75
C ASP A 11 7.17 -19.48 -4.10
N VAL A 12 7.18 -20.56 -3.32
CA VAL A 12 8.43 -21.20 -2.86
C VAL A 12 8.17 -22.69 -2.68
N PHE A 13 8.79 -23.54 -3.50
CA PHE A 13 9.43 -24.79 -3.05
C PHE A 13 10.48 -25.26 -4.07
N VAL A 14 11.64 -25.66 -3.57
CA VAL A 14 12.75 -26.29 -4.30
C VAL A 14 12.59 -27.81 -4.26
N ASP A 15 12.46 -28.46 -5.42
CA ASP A 15 12.81 -29.89 -5.54
C ASP A 15 13.65 -30.07 -6.82
N SER A 16 14.91 -30.39 -6.61
CA SER A 16 15.94 -30.42 -7.65
C SER A 16 15.88 -31.73 -8.42
N GLN A 17 15.17 -31.74 -9.54
CA GLN A 17 15.43 -32.72 -10.60
C GLN A 17 16.06 -31.99 -11.78
N GLY A 18 17.34 -32.30 -12.01
CA GLY A 18 18.15 -31.65 -13.03
C GLY A 18 17.52 -31.75 -14.42
N VAL A 19 17.39 -30.62 -15.09
CA VAL A 19 16.85 -30.54 -16.45
C VAL A 19 17.96 -30.86 -17.44
N TYR A 20 17.74 -31.86 -18.30
CA TYR A 20 18.65 -32.15 -19.41
C TYR A 20 18.49 -31.09 -20.51
N VAL A 21 19.55 -30.31 -20.75
CA VAL A 21 19.61 -29.31 -21.81
C VAL A 21 20.50 -29.84 -22.94
N PRO A 22 19.99 -29.98 -24.19
CA PRO A 22 20.76 -30.41 -25.36
C PRO A 22 22.06 -29.61 -25.56
N GLY A 23 23.13 -30.26 -26.03
CA GLY A 23 24.49 -29.69 -26.06
C GLY A 23 24.66 -28.36 -26.82
N ALA A 24 23.83 -28.09 -27.84
CA ALA A 24 23.83 -26.81 -28.55
C ALA A 24 23.27 -25.66 -27.69
N LEU A 25 22.23 -25.94 -26.90
CA LEU A 25 21.60 -24.99 -25.98
C LEU A 25 22.45 -24.78 -24.72
N ARG A 26 23.20 -25.80 -24.30
CA ARG A 26 24.10 -25.74 -23.13
C ARG A 26 25.16 -24.63 -23.24
N LYS A 27 25.56 -24.26 -24.47
CA LYS A 27 26.47 -23.12 -24.73
C LYS A 27 25.82 -21.75 -24.51
N MET A 28 24.49 -21.68 -24.46
CA MET A 28 23.71 -20.46 -24.21
C MET A 28 23.38 -20.25 -22.73
N TYR A 29 23.61 -21.26 -21.88
CA TYR A 29 23.33 -21.20 -20.45
C TYR A 29 24.63 -21.05 -19.66
N LYS A 30 24.68 -20.07 -18.75
CA LYS A 30 25.83 -19.82 -17.88
C LYS A 30 25.96 -20.86 -16.75
N GLU A 31 24.85 -21.44 -16.31
CA GLU A 31 24.75 -22.37 -15.15
C GLU A 31 23.71 -23.49 -15.36
N ILE A 32 23.67 -24.47 -14.44
CA ILE A 32 22.65 -25.54 -14.41
C ILE A 32 21.40 -25.00 -13.72
N TYR A 33 20.32 -24.82 -14.49
CA TYR A 33 19.02 -24.38 -13.96
C TYR A 33 18.21 -25.58 -13.47
N THR A 34 17.55 -25.43 -12.33
CA THR A 34 16.56 -26.39 -11.83
C THR A 34 15.22 -26.22 -12.57
N LEU A 35 14.33 -27.21 -12.43
CA LEU A 35 12.96 -27.09 -12.93
C LEU A 35 12.26 -25.84 -12.36
N ASN A 36 12.51 -25.52 -11.10
CA ASN A 36 11.90 -24.35 -10.46
C ASN A 36 12.44 -23.03 -11.03
N ASP A 37 13.74 -22.95 -11.32
CA ASP A 37 14.29 -21.76 -11.98
C ASP A 37 13.64 -21.53 -13.34
N LEU A 38 13.41 -22.62 -14.09
CA LEU A 38 12.71 -22.58 -15.37
C LEU A 38 11.25 -22.14 -15.21
N LEU A 39 10.53 -22.69 -14.23
CA LEU A 39 9.13 -22.33 -13.98
C LEU A 39 8.98 -20.87 -13.53
N ILE A 40 9.86 -20.38 -12.65
CA ILE A 40 9.89 -18.97 -12.23
C ILE A 40 10.14 -18.07 -13.44
N ALA A 41 11.05 -18.44 -14.33
CA ALA A 41 11.30 -17.68 -15.56
C ALA A 41 10.06 -17.65 -16.46
N VAL A 42 9.40 -18.79 -16.67
CA VAL A 42 8.18 -18.89 -17.49
C VAL A 42 7.03 -18.08 -16.89
N LEU A 43 6.85 -18.11 -15.57
CA LEU A 43 5.85 -17.29 -14.88
C LEU A 43 6.11 -15.79 -15.06
N ARG A 44 7.36 -15.34 -14.98
CA ARG A 44 7.72 -13.93 -15.24
C ARG A 44 7.42 -13.54 -16.69
N LEU A 45 7.75 -14.40 -17.65
CA LEU A 45 7.41 -14.19 -19.06
C LEU A 45 5.89 -14.20 -19.29
N GLN A 46 5.14 -14.99 -18.53
CA GLN A 46 3.68 -14.99 -18.56
C GLN A 46 3.09 -13.70 -17.99
N VAL A 47 3.64 -13.19 -16.88
CA VAL A 47 3.25 -11.89 -16.31
C VAL A 47 3.44 -10.76 -17.33
N LEU A 48 4.52 -10.80 -18.10
CA LEU A 48 4.75 -9.82 -19.18
C LEU A 48 3.86 -10.07 -20.41
N GLY A 49 3.21 -11.22 -20.53
CA GLY A 49 2.40 -11.61 -21.68
C GLY A 49 3.20 -12.18 -22.86
N MET A 50 4.48 -12.50 -22.67
CA MET A 50 5.30 -13.16 -23.68
C MET A 50 4.97 -14.66 -23.78
N VAL A 51 4.50 -15.24 -22.67
CA VAL A 51 3.93 -16.60 -22.60
C VAL A 51 2.43 -16.47 -22.32
N GLN A 52 1.59 -17.12 -23.10
CA GLN A 52 0.14 -17.13 -22.87
C GLN A 52 -0.23 -18.25 -21.91
N THR A 53 0.19 -19.46 -22.23
CA THR A 53 -0.05 -20.65 -21.40
C THR A 53 1.19 -21.53 -21.39
N PHE A 54 1.35 -22.28 -20.30
CA PHE A 54 2.31 -23.36 -20.23
C PHE A 54 1.67 -24.56 -19.53
N PHE A 55 2.14 -25.75 -19.86
CA PHE A 55 1.72 -26.98 -19.18
C PHE A 55 2.91 -27.92 -18.98
N ILE A 56 2.89 -28.61 -17.82
CA ILE A 56 3.91 -29.59 -17.45
C ILE A 56 3.35 -30.97 -17.72
N ASP A 57 3.85 -31.62 -18.76
CA ASP A 57 3.60 -33.03 -19.01
C ASP A 57 4.57 -33.88 -18.18
N LYS A 58 4.10 -34.26 -16.98
CA LYS A 58 4.86 -35.10 -16.04
C LYS A 58 5.13 -36.51 -16.58
N LYS A 59 4.29 -37.03 -17.49
CA LYS A 59 4.46 -38.38 -18.04
C LYS A 59 5.65 -38.43 -18.99
N ASN A 60 5.85 -37.35 -19.76
CA ASN A 60 6.91 -37.26 -20.75
C ASN A 60 8.08 -36.37 -20.31
N ASN A 61 8.07 -35.83 -19.08
CA ASN A 61 9.03 -34.85 -18.57
C ASN A 61 9.23 -33.66 -19.53
N LYS A 62 8.12 -33.09 -20.02
CA LYS A 62 8.14 -31.96 -20.96
C LYS A 62 7.43 -30.75 -20.37
N LEU A 63 8.03 -29.58 -20.56
CA LEU A 63 7.37 -28.29 -20.39
C LEU A 63 6.99 -27.79 -21.77
N ILE A 64 5.70 -27.59 -22.00
CA ILE A 64 5.19 -27.07 -23.26
C ILE A 64 4.69 -25.66 -23.01
N ILE A 65 5.24 -24.72 -23.79
CA ILE A 65 5.01 -23.28 -23.66
C ILE A 65 4.36 -22.81 -24.95
N SER A 66 3.29 -22.04 -24.83
CA SER A 66 2.69 -21.32 -25.95
C SER A 66 2.88 -19.82 -25.75
N GLY A 67 3.24 -19.14 -26.82
CA GLY A 67 3.47 -17.70 -26.81
C GLY A 67 3.09 -17.10 -28.16
N LYS A 68 2.76 -15.82 -28.13
CA LYS A 68 2.52 -15.02 -29.33
C LYS A 68 3.39 -13.77 -29.26
N THR A 69 4.03 -13.45 -30.37
CA THR A 69 4.74 -12.18 -30.50
C THR A 69 3.73 -11.06 -30.59
N GLU A 70 3.85 -10.09 -29.70
CA GLU A 70 3.07 -8.87 -29.68
C GLU A 70 3.98 -7.66 -29.85
N LYS A 71 3.37 -6.49 -30.05
CA LYS A 71 4.15 -5.26 -30.10
C LYS A 71 4.71 -4.94 -28.70
N PRO A 72 5.91 -4.36 -28.60
CA PRO A 72 6.53 -4.04 -27.31
C PRO A 72 5.61 -3.28 -26.35
N GLU A 73 4.78 -2.37 -26.86
CA GLU A 73 3.81 -1.55 -26.11
C GLU A 73 2.91 -2.39 -25.20
N ASN A 74 2.44 -3.54 -25.70
CA ASN A 74 1.55 -4.42 -24.94
C ASN A 74 2.26 -5.02 -23.71
N TYR A 75 3.56 -5.30 -23.81
CA TYR A 75 4.33 -5.84 -22.70
C TYR A 75 4.56 -4.79 -21.60
N PHE A 76 4.67 -3.51 -21.94
CA PHE A 76 4.68 -2.44 -20.92
C PHE A 76 3.33 -2.30 -20.23
N VAL A 77 2.22 -2.40 -20.97
CA VAL A 77 0.88 -2.37 -20.39
C VAL A 77 0.69 -3.52 -19.40
N ASN A 78 1.14 -4.73 -19.75
CA ASN A 78 1.08 -5.88 -18.84
C ASN A 78 1.95 -5.67 -17.59
N LEU A 79 3.16 -5.13 -17.75
CA LEU A 79 4.02 -4.80 -16.61
C LEU A 79 3.38 -3.73 -15.73
N TYR A 80 2.87 -2.64 -16.30
CA TYR A 80 2.12 -1.61 -15.58
C TYR A 80 0.93 -2.21 -14.81
N ALA A 81 0.13 -3.07 -15.46
CA ALA A 81 -1.01 -3.72 -14.84
C ALA A 81 -0.60 -4.62 -13.66
N TYR A 82 0.58 -5.25 -13.74
CA TYR A 82 1.14 -6.01 -12.63
C TYR A 82 1.60 -5.10 -11.47
N LEU A 83 2.34 -4.04 -11.78
CA LEU A 83 2.84 -3.07 -10.78
C LEU A 83 1.70 -2.34 -10.06
N SER A 84 0.63 -2.01 -10.78
CA SER A 84 -0.58 -1.34 -10.27
C SER A 84 -1.32 -2.15 -9.20
N ARG A 85 -0.99 -3.44 -9.03
CA ARG A 85 -1.52 -4.25 -7.93
C ARG A 85 -0.88 -3.89 -6.58
N TYR A 86 0.29 -3.24 -6.60
CA TYR A 86 1.10 -2.97 -5.43
C TYR A 86 1.33 -1.47 -5.20
N PHE A 87 1.43 -0.69 -6.28
CA PHE A 87 1.76 0.73 -6.25
C PHE A 87 0.60 1.59 -6.75
N LEU A 88 0.60 2.86 -6.34
CA LEU A 88 -0.29 3.87 -6.88
C LEU A 88 -0.03 4.11 -8.38
N PRO A 89 -1.03 4.60 -9.15
CA PRO A 89 -0.92 4.77 -10.60
C PRO A 89 0.30 5.57 -11.05
N PHE A 90 0.64 6.67 -10.36
CA PHE A 90 1.78 7.50 -10.76
C PHE A 90 3.12 6.76 -10.62
N GLN A 91 3.28 5.93 -9.57
CA GLN A 91 4.48 5.11 -9.35
C GLN A 91 4.55 3.95 -10.33
N ALA A 92 3.43 3.25 -10.54
CA ALA A 92 3.37 2.20 -11.55
C ALA A 92 3.68 2.76 -12.95
N GLY A 93 3.22 3.98 -13.24
CA GLY A 93 3.44 4.68 -14.51
C GLY A 93 4.89 5.11 -14.77
N GLU A 94 5.75 5.13 -13.74
CA GLU A 94 7.19 5.38 -13.91
C GLU A 94 7.86 4.39 -14.86
N VAL A 95 7.29 3.18 -14.98
CA VAL A 95 7.77 2.15 -15.89
C VAL A 95 7.87 2.67 -17.32
N PHE A 96 6.87 3.44 -17.79
CA PHE A 96 6.86 3.98 -19.15
C PHE A 96 7.95 5.02 -19.39
N ARG A 97 8.45 5.68 -18.34
CA ARG A 97 9.49 6.71 -18.42
C ARG A 97 10.90 6.15 -18.26
N ASN A 98 11.06 5.11 -17.43
CA ASN A 98 12.37 4.68 -16.95
C ASN A 98 12.88 3.39 -17.60
N ILE A 99 12.00 2.60 -18.19
CA ILE A 99 12.34 1.28 -18.75
C ILE A 99 13.37 1.33 -19.88
N GLU A 100 13.39 2.38 -20.69
CA GLU A 100 14.38 2.53 -21.77
C GLU A 100 15.80 2.72 -21.22
N LYS A 101 15.92 3.31 -20.03
CA LYS A 101 17.18 3.55 -19.33
C LYS A 101 17.61 2.35 -18.47
N TYR A 102 16.75 1.34 -18.34
CA TYR A 102 17.04 0.16 -17.54
C TYR A 102 18.16 -0.68 -18.18
N PRO A 103 19.00 -1.37 -17.38
CA PRO A 103 20.01 -2.29 -17.91
C PRO A 103 19.38 -3.37 -18.81
N GLY A 104 20.06 -3.70 -19.91
CA GLY A 104 19.62 -4.72 -20.88
C GLY A 104 19.94 -4.31 -22.32
N LYS A 105 20.23 -5.28 -23.19
CA LYS A 105 20.57 -5.05 -24.61
C LYS A 105 19.32 -4.90 -25.47
N SER A 106 18.27 -5.66 -25.15
CA SER A 106 16.97 -5.59 -25.83
C SER A 106 15.90 -5.03 -24.91
N ILE A 107 14.79 -4.54 -25.47
CA ILE A 107 13.66 -4.07 -24.67
C ILE A 107 13.06 -5.18 -23.80
N TYR A 108 13.08 -6.43 -24.29
CA TYR A 108 12.58 -7.59 -23.57
C TYR A 108 13.43 -7.90 -22.33
N GLU A 109 14.76 -7.83 -22.45
CA GLU A 109 15.67 -7.98 -21.30
C GLU A 109 15.41 -6.91 -20.25
N LYS A 110 15.22 -5.65 -20.68
CA LYS A 110 14.93 -4.53 -19.78
C LYS A 110 13.63 -4.76 -18.99
N LEU A 111 12.57 -5.19 -19.67
CA LEU A 111 11.27 -5.54 -19.05
C LEU A 111 11.40 -6.66 -18.03
N VAL A 112 12.13 -7.73 -18.37
CA VAL A 112 12.36 -8.85 -17.47
C VAL A 112 13.18 -8.42 -16.25
N TYR A 113 14.26 -7.68 -16.43
CA TYR A 113 15.09 -7.20 -15.32
C TYR A 113 14.34 -6.24 -14.41
N TYR A 114 13.55 -5.32 -14.98
CA TYR A 114 12.70 -4.44 -14.18
C TYR A 114 11.73 -5.24 -13.31
N LEU A 115 11.04 -6.23 -13.90
CA LEU A 115 10.12 -7.09 -13.16
C LEU A 115 10.84 -7.90 -12.06
N ILE A 116 12.03 -8.42 -12.35
CA ILE A 116 12.84 -9.17 -11.37
C ILE A 116 13.21 -8.28 -10.19
N ASP A 117 13.77 -7.11 -10.46
CA ASP A 117 14.18 -6.17 -9.43
C ASP A 117 12.98 -5.69 -8.61
N PHE A 118 11.84 -5.43 -9.27
CA PHE A 118 10.61 -5.11 -8.57
C PHE A 118 10.17 -6.24 -7.62
N ILE A 119 10.16 -7.49 -8.10
CA ILE A 119 9.75 -8.64 -7.29
C ILE A 119 10.63 -8.75 -6.05
N TYR A 120 11.96 -8.72 -6.21
CA TYR A 120 12.87 -8.89 -5.09
C TYR A 120 12.89 -7.71 -4.12
N ASN A 121 12.84 -6.47 -4.62
CA ASN A 121 12.93 -5.28 -3.79
C ASN A 121 11.61 -4.92 -3.09
N HIS A 122 10.45 -5.28 -3.66
CA HIS A 122 9.16 -4.82 -3.15
C HIS A 122 8.21 -5.93 -2.73
N THR A 123 8.26 -7.11 -3.34
CA THR A 123 7.29 -8.18 -3.05
C THR A 123 7.88 -9.33 -2.25
N PHE A 124 9.17 -9.61 -2.38
CA PHE A 124 9.78 -10.80 -1.78
C PHE A 124 9.80 -10.75 -0.25
N ALA A 125 10.37 -9.68 0.32
CA ALA A 125 10.38 -9.49 1.78
C ALA A 125 8.96 -9.51 2.36
N PHE A 126 8.01 -8.95 1.63
CA PHE A 126 6.61 -8.94 2.01
C PHE A 126 5.97 -10.33 2.00
N LYS A 127 6.18 -11.12 0.94
CA LYS A 127 5.71 -12.51 0.86
C LYS A 127 6.30 -13.38 1.96
N VAL A 128 7.60 -13.22 2.25
CA VAL A 128 8.27 -13.91 3.37
C VAL A 128 7.60 -13.56 4.69
N GLU A 129 7.28 -12.28 4.90
CA GLU A 129 6.59 -11.85 6.11
C GLU A 129 5.20 -12.45 6.21
N GLN A 130 4.40 -12.46 5.14
CA GLN A 130 3.08 -13.11 5.13
C GLN A 130 3.15 -14.61 5.46
N ILE A 131 4.16 -15.32 4.95
CA ILE A 131 4.38 -16.74 5.27
C ILE A 131 4.63 -16.90 6.77
N LYS A 132 5.53 -16.11 7.36
CA LYS A 132 5.79 -16.12 8.81
C LYS A 132 4.54 -15.82 9.63
N GLN A 133 3.71 -14.87 9.17
CA GLN A 133 2.43 -14.57 9.81
C GLN A 133 1.48 -15.76 9.77
N MET A 134 1.45 -16.51 8.67
CA MET A 134 0.62 -17.71 8.54
C MET A 134 1.14 -18.86 9.39
N GLU A 135 2.45 -19.09 9.43
CA GLU A 135 3.08 -20.09 10.32
C GLU A 135 2.73 -19.81 11.78
N ARG A 136 2.85 -18.55 12.20
CA ARG A 136 2.51 -18.13 13.56
C ARG A 136 1.00 -18.26 13.85
N PHE A 137 0.15 -18.01 12.86
CA PHE A 137 -1.28 -18.25 13.00
C PHE A 137 -1.57 -19.73 13.27
N MET A 138 -0.95 -20.64 12.51
CA MET A 138 -1.13 -22.10 12.71
C MET A 138 -0.66 -22.52 14.10
N ASP A 139 0.50 -22.05 14.55
CA ASP A 139 1.01 -22.30 15.90
C ASP A 139 0.06 -21.85 17.01
N LEU A 140 -0.56 -20.67 16.85
CA LEU A 140 -1.53 -20.14 17.81
C LEU A 140 -2.83 -20.94 17.76
N TYR A 141 -3.28 -21.34 16.58
CA TYR A 141 -4.47 -22.15 16.40
C TYR A 141 -4.35 -23.49 17.15
N ASP A 142 -3.20 -24.15 17.01
CA ASP A 142 -2.94 -25.43 17.67
C ASP A 142 -2.81 -25.30 19.20
N LYS A 143 -2.21 -24.21 19.70
CA LYS A 143 -1.92 -24.03 21.14
C LYS A 143 -3.06 -23.39 21.92
N GLN A 144 -3.78 -22.44 21.33
CA GLN A 144 -4.72 -21.54 22.01
C GLN A 144 -6.11 -21.55 21.38
N GLY A 145 -6.30 -22.27 20.27
CA GLY A 145 -7.59 -22.45 19.62
C GLY A 145 -7.94 -21.33 18.63
N ALA A 146 -9.04 -21.56 17.92
CA ALA A 146 -9.44 -20.75 16.77
C ALA A 146 -9.73 -19.27 17.08
N ALA A 147 -10.26 -18.96 18.27
CA ALA A 147 -10.65 -17.60 18.63
C ALA A 147 -9.44 -16.65 18.72
N GLU A 148 -8.38 -17.11 19.39
CA GLU A 148 -7.16 -16.33 19.59
C GLU A 148 -6.36 -16.21 18.29
N ALA A 149 -6.27 -17.31 17.53
CA ALA A 149 -5.65 -17.32 16.23
C ALA A 149 -6.36 -16.37 15.24
N ASN A 150 -7.69 -16.34 15.22
CA ASN A 150 -8.45 -15.42 14.37
C ASN A 150 -8.24 -13.96 14.74
N THR A 151 -8.17 -13.65 16.05
CA THR A 151 -7.87 -12.29 16.53
C THR A 151 -6.49 -11.86 16.05
N TYR A 152 -5.49 -12.74 16.16
CA TYR A 152 -4.16 -12.51 15.62
C TYR A 152 -4.17 -12.31 14.10
N LEU A 153 -4.87 -13.16 13.35
CA LEU A 153 -4.93 -13.08 11.88
C LEU A 153 -5.51 -11.76 11.41
N ILE A 154 -6.59 -11.30 12.05
CA ILE A 154 -7.22 -10.01 11.74
C ILE A 154 -6.23 -8.87 12.05
N ALA A 155 -5.58 -8.90 13.21
CA ALA A 155 -4.61 -7.88 13.57
C ALA A 155 -3.38 -7.87 12.63
N ALA A 156 -2.81 -9.03 12.32
CA ALA A 156 -1.60 -9.15 11.52
C ALA A 156 -1.84 -8.92 10.02
N LEU A 157 -2.93 -9.47 9.46
CA LEU A 157 -3.20 -9.43 8.01
C LEU A 157 -4.18 -8.34 7.57
N LYS A 158 -4.93 -7.70 8.49
CA LYS A 158 -5.81 -6.58 8.13
C LYS A 158 -5.40 -5.26 8.77
N ALA A 159 -4.89 -5.27 10.01
CA ALA A 159 -4.65 -4.06 10.79
C ALA A 159 -3.25 -4.03 11.44
N LYS A 160 -2.21 -4.23 10.63
CA LYS A 160 -0.79 -4.37 11.01
C LYS A 160 -0.35 -3.37 12.09
N PHE A 161 -0.76 -2.11 12.00
CA PHE A 161 -0.30 -1.04 12.87
C PHE A 161 -0.97 -1.01 14.25
N VAL A 162 -1.94 -1.90 14.50
CA VAL A 162 -2.58 -2.08 15.81
C VAL A 162 -1.82 -3.10 16.66
N HIS A 163 -1.14 -4.05 16.04
CA HIS A 163 -0.57 -5.19 16.75
C HIS A 163 0.68 -4.79 17.54
N ARG A 164 0.64 -4.86 18.89
CA ARG A 164 1.71 -4.41 19.81
C ARG A 164 3.12 -4.92 19.51
N LYS A 165 3.25 -6.11 18.92
CA LYS A 165 4.55 -6.72 18.56
C LYS A 165 5.04 -6.38 17.15
N MET A 166 4.28 -5.60 16.38
CA MET A 166 4.63 -5.18 15.02
C MET A 166 5.00 -3.71 15.07
N HIS A 167 6.18 -3.35 14.56
CA HIS A 167 6.59 -1.96 14.42
C HIS A 167 6.63 -1.56 12.93
N PRO A 168 6.29 -0.31 12.59
CA PRO A 168 5.77 0.76 13.46
C PRO A 168 4.36 0.45 13.99
N ASN A 169 3.98 1.05 15.12
CA ASN A 169 2.73 0.75 15.84
C ASN A 169 2.07 2.03 16.35
N LEU A 170 0.79 2.22 16.01
CA LEU A 170 0.09 3.47 16.32
C LEU A 170 -0.17 3.67 17.81
N ASP A 171 -0.34 2.59 18.59
CA ASP A 171 -0.52 2.64 20.05
C ASP A 171 0.78 3.11 20.72
N SER A 172 1.92 2.51 20.39
CA SER A 172 3.22 2.94 20.95
C SER A 172 3.68 4.29 20.43
N ASP A 173 3.47 4.59 19.15
CA ASP A 173 3.96 5.82 18.51
C ASP A 173 3.16 7.06 18.94
N THR A 174 2.03 6.88 19.63
CA THR A 174 1.19 7.96 20.20
C THR A 174 1.12 7.93 21.73
N ASP A 175 2.00 7.14 22.37
CA ASP A 175 2.02 6.92 23.82
C ASP A 175 0.63 6.52 24.37
N GLY A 176 -0.03 5.57 23.73
CA GLY A 176 -1.39 5.15 24.09
C GLY A 176 -2.46 6.17 23.71
N PHE A 177 -2.24 6.91 22.62
CA PHE A 177 -3.13 7.95 22.11
C PHE A 177 -3.31 9.16 23.05
N ILE A 178 -2.40 9.32 24.01
CA ILE A 178 -2.40 10.42 25.00
C ILE A 178 -1.92 11.72 24.34
N HIS A 179 -0.89 11.63 23.48
CA HIS A 179 -0.30 12.79 22.83
C HIS A 179 -0.74 12.91 21.38
N SER A 180 -1.13 14.14 21.01
CA SER A 180 -1.63 14.48 19.68
C SER A 180 -0.54 15.12 18.85
N ASN A 181 0.51 14.37 18.49
CA ASN A 181 1.65 14.93 17.77
C ASN A 181 1.45 14.84 16.25
N PHE A 182 1.42 15.98 15.57
CA PHE A 182 1.30 16.08 14.11
C PHE A 182 2.46 15.41 13.35
N GLU A 183 3.68 15.41 13.89
CA GLU A 183 4.82 14.74 13.24
C GLU A 183 4.61 13.21 13.15
N THR A 184 3.78 12.63 14.03
CA THR A 184 3.35 11.23 13.90
C THR A 184 2.53 11.02 12.64
N VAL A 185 1.65 11.97 12.29
CA VAL A 185 0.88 11.91 11.04
C VAL A 185 1.84 11.87 9.84
N LEU A 186 2.84 12.74 9.83
CA LEU A 186 3.84 12.81 8.75
C LEU A 186 4.72 11.56 8.68
N LYS A 187 5.16 11.01 9.82
CA LYS A 187 5.87 9.72 9.88
C LYS A 187 5.08 8.62 9.18
N TYR A 188 3.77 8.57 9.38
CA TYR A 188 2.90 7.56 8.79
C TYR A 188 2.59 7.81 7.31
N PHE A 189 2.71 9.04 6.81
CA PHE A 189 2.77 9.29 5.36
C PHE A 189 3.99 8.62 4.73
N ASP A 190 5.17 8.78 5.33
CA ASP A 190 6.40 8.18 4.78
C ASP A 190 6.33 6.64 4.78
N ILE A 191 5.68 6.05 5.79
CA ILE A 191 5.42 4.61 5.86
C ILE A 191 4.51 4.13 4.72
N MET A 192 3.48 4.91 4.34
CA MET A 192 2.62 4.55 3.22
C MET A 192 3.44 4.42 1.93
N GLY A 193 4.34 5.37 1.65
CA GLY A 193 5.31 5.28 0.56
C GLY A 193 4.71 5.01 -0.84
N GLY A 194 3.41 5.28 -1.02
CA GLY A 194 2.63 4.95 -2.22
C GLY A 194 2.32 3.46 -2.43
N LYS A 195 2.61 2.62 -1.44
CA LYS A 195 2.33 1.18 -1.47
C LYS A 195 0.88 0.93 -1.06
N LEU A 196 0.06 0.44 -1.99
CA LEU A 196 -1.37 0.19 -1.77
C LEU A 196 -1.64 -0.69 -0.55
N PHE A 197 -0.77 -1.67 -0.32
CA PHE A 197 -0.89 -2.56 0.84
C PHE A 197 -0.73 -1.83 2.17
N GLU A 198 0.31 -0.99 2.33
CA GLU A 198 0.55 -0.24 3.56
C GLU A 198 -0.56 0.79 3.79
N ILE A 199 -1.03 1.46 2.71
CA ILE A 199 -2.16 2.40 2.76
C ILE A 199 -3.42 1.71 3.29
N LYS A 200 -3.77 0.53 2.74
CA LYS A 200 -4.94 -0.25 3.18
C LYS A 200 -4.82 -0.68 4.65
N HIS A 201 -3.65 -1.19 5.03
CA HIS A 201 -3.40 -1.58 6.41
C HIS A 201 -3.53 -0.42 7.38
N LEU A 202 -3.06 0.76 6.99
CA LEU A 202 -3.13 1.95 7.81
C LEU A 202 -4.58 2.40 7.97
N SER A 203 -5.32 2.45 6.86
CA SER A 203 -6.75 2.79 6.86
C SER A 203 -7.58 1.87 7.77
N LEU A 204 -7.34 0.55 7.68
CA LEU A 204 -8.01 -0.45 8.51
C LEU A 204 -7.56 -0.41 9.97
N SER A 205 -6.29 -0.10 10.23
CA SER A 205 -5.78 0.07 11.59
C SER A 205 -6.47 1.25 12.28
N CYS A 206 -6.65 2.37 11.57
CA CYS A 206 -7.43 3.49 12.06
C CYS A 206 -8.90 3.10 12.32
N ASP A 207 -9.55 2.31 11.44
CA ASP A 207 -10.94 1.86 11.69
C ASP A 207 -11.10 1.04 12.96
N VAL A 208 -10.08 0.25 13.32
CA VAL A 208 -10.08 -0.52 14.57
C VAL A 208 -9.86 0.41 15.76
N LEU A 209 -8.85 1.28 15.71
CA LEU A 209 -8.46 2.13 16.82
C LEU A 209 -9.48 3.24 17.11
N LEU A 210 -10.09 3.82 16.09
CA LEU A 210 -11.12 4.86 16.22
C LEU A 210 -12.41 4.35 16.89
N ARG A 211 -12.61 3.03 17.03
CA ARG A 211 -13.75 2.52 17.82
C ARG A 211 -13.61 2.83 19.31
N ASN A 212 -12.38 2.79 19.80
CA ASN A 212 -12.06 3.02 21.21
C ASN A 212 -11.49 4.43 21.46
N HIS A 213 -10.92 5.04 20.42
CA HIS A 213 -10.29 6.36 20.44
C HIS A 213 -10.88 7.26 19.33
N SER A 214 -12.21 7.31 19.23
CA SER A 214 -12.95 7.98 18.14
C SER A 214 -12.60 9.45 17.91
N GLN A 215 -12.01 10.05 18.93
CA GLN A 215 -11.70 11.46 19.02
C GLN A 215 -10.20 11.77 18.95
N ASN A 216 -9.35 10.78 18.68
CA ASN A 216 -7.91 11.04 18.59
C ASN A 216 -7.59 11.74 17.26
N PRO A 217 -7.00 12.96 17.28
CA PRO A 217 -6.76 13.74 16.07
C PRO A 217 -5.74 13.10 15.13
N VAL A 218 -4.70 12.44 15.65
CA VAL A 218 -3.69 11.76 14.83
C VAL A 218 -4.33 10.63 14.02
N LEU A 219 -5.18 9.81 14.64
CA LEU A 219 -5.89 8.72 13.95
C LEU A 219 -6.85 9.22 12.89
N LEU A 220 -7.58 10.31 13.16
CA LEU A 220 -8.50 10.93 12.21
C LEU A 220 -7.75 11.48 10.98
N LEU A 221 -6.65 12.18 11.20
CA LEU A 221 -5.82 12.72 10.11
C LEU A 221 -5.16 11.61 9.28
N ILE A 222 -4.62 10.57 9.94
CA ILE A 222 -4.07 9.41 9.22
C ILE A 222 -5.17 8.67 8.44
N LYS A 223 -6.38 8.55 8.99
CA LYS A 223 -7.51 7.94 8.29
C LYS A 223 -7.86 8.73 7.04
N ALA A 224 -8.01 10.04 7.17
CA ALA A 224 -8.27 10.93 6.04
C ALA A 224 -7.19 10.79 4.96
N ALA A 225 -5.91 10.87 5.35
CA ALA A 225 -4.77 10.73 4.45
C ALA A 225 -4.82 9.41 3.68
N SER A 226 -5.06 8.30 4.38
CA SER A 226 -5.12 6.97 3.77
C SER A 226 -6.22 6.86 2.71
N LEU A 227 -7.31 7.61 2.85
CA LEU A 227 -8.41 7.63 1.89
C LEU A 227 -8.08 8.55 0.71
N LEU A 228 -7.59 9.77 0.96
CA LEU A 228 -7.27 10.75 -0.08
C LEU A 228 -6.12 10.27 -1.01
N VAL A 229 -5.11 9.61 -0.44
CA VAL A 229 -3.97 9.06 -1.19
C VAL A 229 -4.39 7.96 -2.16
N GLN A 230 -5.52 7.27 -1.93
CA GLN A 230 -6.03 6.25 -2.84
C GLN A 230 -6.70 6.83 -4.09
N ASN A 231 -6.72 8.16 -4.24
CA ASN A 231 -7.39 8.87 -5.32
C ASN A 231 -8.88 8.51 -5.43
N PRO A 232 -9.68 8.84 -4.40
CA PRO A 232 -11.11 8.53 -4.40
C PRO A 232 -11.79 9.20 -5.60
N THR A 233 -12.60 8.43 -6.33
CA THR A 233 -13.26 8.90 -7.56
C THR A 233 -14.70 9.33 -7.35
N SER A 234 -15.30 9.00 -6.20
CA SER A 234 -16.67 9.38 -5.88
C SER A 234 -16.73 10.52 -4.87
N ASP A 235 -17.70 11.42 -5.05
CA ASP A 235 -17.94 12.53 -4.13
C ASP A 235 -18.14 12.04 -2.69
N LEU A 236 -18.82 10.91 -2.51
CA LEU A 236 -19.06 10.31 -1.20
C LEU A 236 -17.75 9.91 -0.49
N GLU A 237 -16.81 9.28 -1.20
CA GLU A 237 -15.52 8.89 -0.62
C GLU A 237 -14.67 10.12 -0.27
N ILE A 238 -14.69 11.14 -1.14
CA ILE A 238 -14.03 12.42 -0.90
C ILE A 238 -14.62 13.09 0.34
N GLU A 239 -15.96 13.16 0.44
CA GLU A 239 -16.64 13.75 1.59
C GLU A 239 -16.33 13.03 2.89
N GLN A 240 -16.31 11.69 2.88
CA GLN A 240 -15.93 10.90 4.04
C GLN A 240 -14.49 11.20 4.46
N ALA A 241 -13.55 11.19 3.51
CA ALA A 241 -12.15 11.47 3.81
C ALA A 241 -11.95 12.89 4.37
N LEU A 242 -12.61 13.89 3.77
CA LEU A 242 -12.58 15.27 4.24
C LEU A 242 -13.24 15.41 5.61
N SER A 243 -14.30 14.66 5.92
CA SER A 243 -14.93 14.71 7.24
C SER A 243 -13.97 14.30 8.36
N PHE A 244 -13.18 13.24 8.13
CA PHE A 244 -12.11 12.83 9.05
C PHE A 244 -11.02 13.89 9.16
N PHE A 245 -10.64 14.52 8.04
CA PHE A 245 -9.64 15.58 8.03
C PHE A 245 -10.07 16.77 8.89
N PHE A 246 -11.27 17.32 8.64
CA PHE A 246 -11.77 18.50 9.36
C PHE A 246 -11.92 18.22 10.85
N GLU A 247 -12.46 17.06 11.22
CA GLU A 247 -12.59 16.68 12.62
C GLU A 247 -11.21 16.48 13.28
N GLY A 248 -10.27 15.88 12.56
CA GLY A 248 -8.89 15.71 13.02
C GLY A 248 -8.17 17.05 13.26
N ILE A 249 -8.23 17.96 12.31
CA ILE A 249 -7.64 19.32 12.38
C ILE A 249 -8.27 20.12 13.54
N LYS A 250 -9.60 20.12 13.65
CA LYS A 250 -10.32 20.79 14.74
C LYS A 250 -9.84 20.32 16.10
N ARG A 251 -9.69 19.00 16.27
CA ARG A 251 -9.22 18.40 17.54
C ARG A 251 -7.74 18.62 17.79
N MET A 252 -6.92 18.60 16.75
CA MET A 252 -5.49 18.88 16.84
C MET A 252 -5.27 20.29 17.39
N LYS A 253 -5.97 21.29 16.84
CA LYS A 253 -5.92 22.68 17.30
C LYS A 253 -6.40 22.86 18.75
N ALA A 254 -7.37 22.06 19.19
CA ALA A 254 -7.85 22.11 20.56
C ALA A 254 -6.88 21.44 21.56
N ALA A 255 -6.12 20.43 21.11
CA ALA A 255 -5.18 19.68 21.94
C ALA A 255 -3.81 20.36 22.07
N GLU A 256 -3.39 21.12 21.05
CA GLU A 256 -2.12 21.84 21.04
C GLU A 256 -2.35 23.35 20.89
N PRO A 257 -1.95 24.19 21.87
CA PRO A 257 -2.00 25.64 21.72
C PRO A 257 -0.84 26.11 20.84
N ILE A 258 -1.05 26.07 19.52
CA ILE A 258 -0.09 26.51 18.50
C ILE A 258 -0.56 27.83 17.87
N SER A 259 0.38 28.60 17.31
CA SER A 259 0.05 29.80 16.54
C SER A 259 -0.77 29.44 15.30
N ILE A 260 -1.48 30.42 14.73
CA ILE A 260 -2.25 30.22 13.50
C ILE A 260 -1.28 29.93 12.34
N GLU A 261 -0.13 30.61 12.33
CA GLU A 261 0.91 30.48 11.32
C GLU A 261 1.50 29.05 11.30
N ASP A 262 1.93 28.53 12.46
CA ASP A 262 2.48 27.16 12.56
C ASP A 262 1.43 26.10 12.21
N PHE A 263 0.16 26.37 12.51
CA PHE A 263 -0.93 25.46 12.19
C PHE A 263 -1.23 25.42 10.70
N SER A 264 -1.20 26.58 10.02
CA SER A 264 -1.32 26.67 8.56
C SER A 264 -0.17 25.93 7.86
N GLU A 265 1.07 26.12 8.32
CA GLU A 265 2.24 25.43 7.76
C GLU A 265 2.09 23.89 7.86
N ARG A 266 1.55 23.38 8.98
CA ARG A 266 1.28 21.94 9.12
C ARG A 266 0.23 21.44 8.14
N ILE A 267 -0.83 22.20 7.90
CA ILE A 267 -1.86 21.86 6.93
C ILE A 267 -1.27 21.85 5.51
N GLU A 268 -0.45 22.83 5.17
CA GLU A 268 0.26 22.87 3.89
C GLU A 268 1.13 21.63 3.71
N ARG A 269 1.99 21.30 4.69
CA ARG A 269 2.81 20.08 4.68
C ARG A 269 1.99 18.80 4.53
N TYR A 270 0.80 18.74 5.14
CA TYR A 270 -0.12 17.61 4.99
C TYR A 270 -0.59 17.44 3.55
N PHE A 271 -1.03 18.52 2.91
CA PHE A 271 -1.50 18.47 1.53
C PHE A 271 -0.38 18.31 0.51
N GLU A 272 0.79 18.89 0.75
CA GLU A 272 1.99 18.61 -0.04
C GLU A 272 2.30 17.11 -0.09
N LYS A 273 2.22 16.42 1.06
CA LYS A 273 2.39 14.97 1.12
C LYS A 273 1.32 14.22 0.34
N ILE A 274 0.06 14.65 0.38
CA ILE A 274 -1.01 14.03 -0.43
C ILE A 274 -0.75 14.25 -1.93
N ASN A 275 -0.37 15.47 -2.32
CA ASN A 275 -0.12 15.85 -3.71
C ASN A 275 1.05 15.06 -4.31
N GLN A 276 2.06 14.71 -3.50
CA GLN A 276 3.14 13.80 -3.95
C GLN A 276 2.61 12.44 -4.41
N TYR A 277 1.50 11.97 -3.86
CA TYR A 277 0.86 10.72 -4.25
C TYR A 277 -0.19 10.88 -5.34
N ASN A 278 -0.76 12.08 -5.47
CA ASN A 278 -1.87 12.34 -6.37
C ASN A 278 -1.83 13.76 -6.95
N PRO A 279 -0.98 14.02 -7.96
CA PRO A 279 -0.79 15.36 -8.51
C PRO A 279 -2.05 15.93 -9.20
N GLU A 280 -2.89 15.07 -9.79
CA GLU A 280 -4.13 15.51 -10.47
C GLU A 280 -5.24 15.94 -9.50
N PHE A 281 -5.10 15.60 -8.22
CA PHE A 281 -6.07 15.88 -7.16
C PHE A 281 -5.90 17.26 -6.54
N GLU A 282 -4.74 17.90 -6.76
CA GLU A 282 -4.38 19.21 -6.23
C GLU A 282 -5.42 20.29 -6.57
N LYS A 283 -5.83 20.36 -7.85
CA LYS A 283 -6.66 21.46 -8.34
C LYS A 283 -8.08 21.48 -7.75
N ASN A 284 -8.69 20.32 -7.59
CA ASN A 284 -10.08 20.24 -7.13
C ASN A 284 -10.20 20.16 -5.61
N LEU A 285 -9.21 19.56 -4.93
CA LEU A 285 -9.27 19.38 -3.49
C LEU A 285 -8.84 20.63 -2.71
N GLN A 286 -7.82 21.36 -3.18
CA GLN A 286 -7.39 22.60 -2.52
C GLN A 286 -8.55 23.61 -2.46
N GLU A 287 -9.24 23.83 -3.58
CA GLU A 287 -10.42 24.70 -3.63
C GLU A 287 -11.52 24.23 -2.66
N LEU A 288 -11.83 22.93 -2.62
CA LEU A 288 -12.84 22.37 -1.72
C LEU A 288 -12.44 22.47 -0.24
N VAL A 289 -11.17 22.25 0.08
CA VAL A 289 -10.64 22.35 1.45
C VAL A 289 -10.64 23.80 1.90
N GLU A 290 -10.15 24.72 1.08
CA GLU A 290 -10.14 26.15 1.37
C GLU A 290 -11.56 26.67 1.60
N ILE A 291 -12.51 26.35 0.71
CA ILE A 291 -13.92 26.73 0.86
C ILE A 291 -14.50 26.21 2.18
N ARG A 292 -14.24 24.94 2.54
CA ARG A 292 -14.73 24.37 3.80
C ARG A 292 -14.03 24.94 5.02
N MET A 293 -12.72 25.20 4.96
CA MET A 293 -11.99 25.87 6.05
C MET A 293 -12.52 27.28 6.29
N ILE A 294 -12.72 28.07 5.23
CA ILE A 294 -13.31 29.41 5.30
C ILE A 294 -14.73 29.33 5.86
N SER A 295 -15.54 28.38 5.39
CA SER A 295 -16.91 28.18 5.89
C SER A 295 -16.95 27.84 7.37
N GLN A 296 -16.01 27.01 7.85
CA GLN A 296 -15.90 26.67 9.26
C GLN A 296 -15.42 27.86 10.11
N GLN A 297 -14.41 28.59 9.64
CA GLN A 297 -13.94 29.82 10.30
C GLN A 297 -15.05 30.87 10.41
N LEU A 298 -15.86 31.03 9.36
CA LEU A 298 -17.03 31.91 9.37
C LEU A 298 -18.08 31.44 10.38
N ALA A 299 -18.33 30.12 10.49
CA ALA A 299 -19.26 29.58 11.47
C ALA A 299 -18.77 29.80 12.91
N GLU A 300 -17.48 29.59 13.18
CA GLU A 300 -16.85 29.85 14.48
C GLU A 300 -16.88 31.35 14.82
N PHE A 301 -16.56 32.22 13.87
CA PHE A 301 -16.68 33.67 14.01
C PHE A 301 -18.13 34.07 14.35
N ASN A 302 -19.11 33.61 13.58
CA ASN A 302 -20.52 33.91 13.79
C ASN A 302 -21.00 33.44 15.18
N ALA A 303 -20.60 32.24 15.62
CA ALA A 303 -20.93 31.72 16.94
C ALA A 303 -20.34 32.60 18.06
N SER A 304 -19.06 32.96 17.95
CA SER A 304 -18.38 33.82 18.92
C SER A 304 -18.95 35.25 18.95
N PHE A 305 -19.32 35.79 17.79
CA PHE A 305 -19.96 37.09 17.65
C PHE A 305 -21.34 37.09 18.31
N LEU A 306 -22.16 36.07 18.05
CA LEU A 306 -23.49 35.92 18.66
C LEU A 306 -23.39 35.77 20.19
N GLU A 307 -22.42 35.01 20.70
CA GLU A 307 -22.22 34.84 22.13
C GLU A 307 -21.80 36.17 22.80
N ASN A 308 -20.89 36.92 22.18
CA ASN A 308 -20.45 38.23 22.67
C ASN A 308 -21.55 39.30 22.57
N TYR A 309 -22.32 39.29 21.48
CA TYR A 309 -23.48 40.17 21.30
C TYR A 309 -24.53 39.89 22.38
N ASN A 310 -24.88 38.62 22.62
CA ASN A 310 -25.83 38.26 23.68
C ASN A 310 -25.30 38.64 25.08
N LYS A 311 -23.99 38.50 25.35
CA LYS A 311 -23.39 38.96 26.62
C LYS A 311 -23.43 40.49 26.79
N GLN A 312 -23.34 41.26 25.71
CA GLN A 312 -23.40 42.73 25.75
C GLN A 312 -24.83 43.27 25.88
N TYR A 313 -25.83 42.60 25.28
CA TYR A 313 -27.19 43.14 25.14
C TYR A 313 -28.28 42.41 25.95
N THR A 314 -27.90 41.41 26.77
CA THR A 314 -28.81 40.69 27.68
C THR A 314 -28.49 40.94 29.17
N LYS A 315 -27.89 42.10 29.47
CA LYS A 315 -27.74 42.64 30.84
C LYS A 315 -28.79 43.71 31.15
#